data_AF-A0A7C4NLA0-F1
#
_entry.id   AF-A0A7C4NLA0-F1
#
_cell.length_a   1.000
_cell.length_b   1.000
_cell.length_c   1.000
_cell.angle_alpha   90.00
_cell.angle_beta   90.00
_cell.angle_gamma   90.00
#
_symmetry.space_group_name_H-M   'P 1'
#
loop_
_entity.id
_entity.type
_entity.pdbx_description
1 polymer ?
#
loop_
_entity_poly.entity_id
_entity_poly.type
_entity_poly.pdbx_seq_one_letter_code
_entity_poly.pdbx_strand_id
1 'polypeptide(L)'
;MLLDLLFLPVLFFIGIITSYEDLKEGKIKNKWIVFGLSWALTIYCLLLILALILKRFSLNFSIISPFYIFKVLINSSIAFISGYLLWYFNLWSAGDAKLFFVFSLLLPLKYYWKSTLPYFYSFTLLINTFVLALSFLLIQNLLSLRKLILSFLKSTNLETVKKSFTQHFKKNYIEYLKEGGSFLLIFTIFQLIWSEFGNLTAEKKGPLVFLLFLIILRKMLKLIFKNIWLLILITLIFLGIFLFLNNFKQNFFYNVLFSLKTSIFYTFLFFIFSSLLSGEEEKKHPFAIWLFGGVLITIFLKGSFLSLI
;
A
#
# COMPACT_ATOMS: atom_id res chain seq x y z
N MET A 1 14.17 -21.12 13.00
CA MET A 1 15.63 -21.01 13.02
C MET A 1 16.24 -21.47 11.70
N LEU A 2 16.05 -22.72 11.25
CA LEU A 2 16.62 -23.17 9.96
C LEU A 2 16.20 -22.30 8.77
N LEU A 3 14.90 -22.04 8.61
CA LEU A 3 14.39 -21.15 7.56
C LEU A 3 15.00 -19.74 7.64
N ASP A 4 15.25 -19.23 8.84
CA ASP A 4 15.82 -17.89 9.00
C ASP A 4 17.24 -17.82 8.46
N LEU A 5 18.04 -18.83 8.79
CA LEU A 5 19.43 -18.94 8.36
C LEU A 5 19.54 -19.11 6.84
N LEU A 6 18.57 -19.81 6.22
CA LEU A 6 18.56 -20.05 4.78
C LEU A 6 18.00 -18.88 3.96
N PHE A 7 16.99 -18.17 4.47
CA PHE A 7 16.27 -17.15 3.71
C PHE A 7 16.72 -15.72 4.02
N LEU A 8 16.98 -15.37 5.29
CA LEU A 8 17.25 -13.99 5.65
C LEU A 8 18.53 -13.43 5.01
N PRO A 9 19.69 -14.13 5.01
CA PRO A 9 20.89 -13.57 4.41
C PRO A 9 20.71 -13.18 2.94
N VAL A 10 20.02 -14.03 2.16
CA VAL A 10 19.72 -13.75 0.75
C VAL A 10 18.70 -12.63 0.60
N LEU A 11 17.68 -12.59 1.47
CA LEU A 11 16.71 -11.49 1.50
C LEU A 11 17.39 -10.14 1.78
N PHE A 12 18.29 -10.08 2.77
CA PHE A 12 19.05 -8.87 3.11
C PHE A 12 19.99 -8.48 1.96
N PHE A 13 20.70 -9.44 1.39
CA PHE A 13 21.59 -9.22 0.25
C PHE A 13 20.85 -8.63 -0.95
N ILE A 14 19.73 -9.24 -1.36
CA ILE A 14 18.90 -8.73 -2.46
C ILE A 14 18.36 -7.34 -2.10
N GLY A 15 17.81 -7.16 -0.90
CA GLY A 15 17.23 -5.88 -0.49
C GLY A 15 18.22 -4.72 -0.48
N ILE A 16 19.44 -4.94 0.01
CA ILE A 16 20.50 -3.93 0.01
C ILE A 16 20.91 -3.60 -1.43
N ILE A 17 21.17 -4.62 -2.25
CA ILE A 17 21.64 -4.42 -3.63
C ILE A 17 20.58 -3.77 -4.51
N THR A 18 19.32 -4.20 -4.43
CA THR A 18 18.25 -3.59 -5.23
C THR A 18 17.96 -2.18 -4.78
N SER A 19 18.05 -1.88 -3.47
CA SER A 19 17.92 -0.51 -2.98
C SER A 19 19.06 0.38 -3.49
N TYR A 20 20.29 -0.13 -3.52
CA TYR A 20 21.45 0.59 -4.06
C TYR A 20 21.33 0.82 -5.57
N GLU A 21 20.96 -0.20 -6.35
CA GLU A 21 20.76 -0.06 -7.81
C GLU A 21 19.60 0.88 -8.13
N ASP A 22 18.51 0.85 -7.37
CA ASP A 22 17.37 1.75 -7.56
C ASP A 22 17.75 3.21 -7.24
N LEU A 23 18.53 3.44 -6.18
CA LEU A 23 19.08 4.76 -5.86
C LEU A 23 20.03 5.30 -6.95
N LYS A 24 20.87 4.43 -7.52
CA LYS A 24 21.92 4.85 -8.46
C LYS A 24 21.44 4.93 -9.91
N GLU A 25 20.69 3.93 -10.35
CA GLU A 25 20.29 3.73 -11.75
C GLU A 25 18.78 3.97 -11.98
N GLY A 26 17.98 4.05 -10.91
CA GLY A 26 16.51 4.16 -11.00
C GLY A 26 15.84 2.93 -11.61
N LYS A 27 16.54 1.78 -11.61
CA LYS A 27 16.10 0.54 -12.23
C LYS A 27 16.57 -0.67 -11.43
N ILE A 28 15.68 -1.62 -11.21
CA ILE A 28 15.99 -2.92 -10.59
C ILE A 28 16.30 -3.93 -11.70
N LYS A 29 17.51 -4.49 -11.71
CA LYS A 29 17.91 -5.47 -12.75
C LYS A 29 17.23 -6.83 -12.52
N ASN A 30 16.75 -7.43 -13.62
CA ASN A 30 16.09 -8.75 -13.58
C ASN A 30 16.99 -9.86 -13.00
N LYS A 31 18.32 -9.74 -13.09
CA LYS A 31 19.26 -10.74 -12.53
C LYS A 31 19.05 -10.97 -11.04
N TRP A 32 18.75 -9.93 -10.25
CA TRP A 32 18.53 -10.05 -8.81
C TRP A 32 17.18 -10.68 -8.49
N ILE A 33 16.16 -10.37 -9.30
CA ILE A 33 14.84 -10.99 -9.22
C ILE A 33 14.94 -12.49 -9.51
N VAL A 34 15.61 -12.86 -10.61
CA VAL A 34 15.82 -14.27 -10.98
C VAL A 34 16.62 -15.01 -9.92
N PHE A 35 17.68 -14.40 -9.38
CA PHE A 35 18.48 -14.98 -8.30
C PHE A 35 17.65 -15.23 -7.03
N GLY A 36 16.82 -14.28 -6.61
CA GLY A 36 15.95 -14.46 -5.46
C GLY A 36 14.91 -15.57 -5.65
N LEU A 37 14.30 -15.64 -6.85
CA LEU A 37 13.35 -16.68 -7.19
C LEU A 37 14.01 -18.06 -7.24
N SER A 38 15.15 -18.19 -7.92
CA SER A 38 15.86 -19.46 -8.03
C SER A 38 16.29 -19.95 -6.65
N TRP A 39 16.87 -19.09 -5.82
CA TRP A 39 17.24 -19.43 -4.45
C TRP A 39 16.05 -19.94 -3.64
N ALA A 40 14.94 -19.19 -3.64
CA ALA A 40 13.77 -19.57 -2.88
C ALA A 40 13.19 -20.93 -3.32
N LEU A 41 13.04 -21.13 -4.63
CA LEU A 41 12.53 -22.37 -5.20
C LEU A 41 13.46 -23.55 -4.88
N THR A 42 14.78 -23.39 -5.06
CA THR A 42 15.75 -24.43 -4.74
C THR A 42 15.67 -24.83 -3.26
N ILE A 43 15.64 -23.85 -2.35
CA ILE A 43 15.55 -24.12 -0.91
C ILE A 43 14.24 -24.83 -0.57
N TYR A 44 13.09 -24.37 -1.08
CA TYR A 44 11.81 -25.04 -0.83
C TYR A 44 11.74 -26.45 -1.42
N CYS A 45 12.30 -26.68 -2.61
CA CYS A 45 12.41 -28.02 -3.20
C CYS A 45 13.28 -28.95 -2.35
N LEU A 46 14.45 -28.49 -1.92
CA LEU A 46 15.34 -29.27 -1.04
C LEU A 46 14.68 -29.61 0.29
N LEU A 47 13.98 -28.66 0.90
CA LEU A 47 13.25 -28.86 2.15
C LEU A 47 12.08 -29.84 1.98
N LEU A 48 11.41 -29.83 0.84
CA LEU A 48 10.36 -30.81 0.50
C LEU A 48 10.95 -32.22 0.34
N ILE A 49 12.04 -32.37 -0.41
CA ILE A 49 12.73 -33.65 -0.60
C ILE A 49 13.21 -34.19 0.76
N LEU A 50 13.83 -33.35 1.58
CA LEU A 50 14.28 -33.71 2.92
C LEU A 50 13.12 -34.17 3.80
N ALA A 51 11.98 -33.47 3.76
CA ALA A 51 10.79 -33.86 4.51
C ALA A 51 10.24 -35.23 4.07
N LEU A 52 10.27 -35.54 2.77
CA LEU A 52 9.86 -36.85 2.25
C LEU A 52 10.83 -37.96 2.69
N ILE A 53 12.13 -37.72 2.65
CA ILE A 53 13.16 -38.69 3.09
C ILE A 53 13.01 -38.97 4.59
N LEU A 54 12.92 -37.93 5.44
CA LEU A 54 12.79 -38.10 6.88
C LEU A 54 11.49 -38.84 7.27
N LYS A 55 10.38 -38.56 6.57
CA LYS A 55 9.12 -39.28 6.76
C LYS A 55 9.27 -40.78 6.49
N ARG A 56 10.07 -41.17 5.50
CA ARG A 56 10.35 -42.59 5.18
C ARG A 56 11.09 -43.31 6.31
N PHE A 57 11.94 -42.60 7.06
CA PHE A 57 12.70 -43.16 8.19
C PHE A 57 11.97 -43.07 9.54
N SER A 58 10.69 -42.70 9.55
CA SER A 58 9.90 -42.53 10.79
C SER A 58 10.53 -41.60 11.82
N LEU A 59 11.41 -40.68 11.38
CA LEU A 59 11.96 -39.65 12.25
C LEU A 59 10.92 -38.55 12.39
N ASN A 60 10.42 -38.35 13.62
CA ASN A 60 9.46 -37.29 13.96
C ASN A 60 10.15 -35.91 13.91
N PHE A 61 10.48 -35.45 12.70
CA PHE A 61 11.01 -34.11 12.48
C PHE A 61 9.90 -33.17 12.02
N SER A 62 9.53 -32.24 12.89
CA SER A 62 8.52 -31.21 12.67
C SER A 62 9.06 -29.96 11.94
N ILE A 63 10.17 -30.07 11.19
CA ILE A 63 10.88 -28.90 10.65
C ILE A 63 9.96 -28.11 9.72
N ILE A 64 9.35 -28.78 8.72
CA ILE A 64 8.44 -28.17 7.74
C ILE A 64 7.35 -29.17 7.39
N SER A 65 6.10 -28.78 7.61
CA SER A 65 4.95 -29.54 7.10
C SER A 65 4.76 -29.24 5.60
N PRO A 66 4.34 -30.21 4.77
CA PRO A 66 3.94 -29.94 3.39
C PRO A 66 2.87 -28.83 3.29
N PHE A 67 2.03 -28.73 4.32
CA PHE A 67 1.03 -27.68 4.48
C PHE A 67 1.65 -26.28 4.61
N TYR A 68 2.82 -26.14 5.24
CA TYR A 68 3.56 -24.87 5.30
C TYR A 68 3.99 -24.42 3.89
N ILE A 69 4.55 -25.33 3.08
CA ILE A 69 4.97 -25.02 1.70
C ILE A 69 3.76 -24.61 0.86
N PHE A 70 2.65 -25.32 0.99
CA PHE A 70 1.40 -24.97 0.33
C PHE A 70 0.92 -23.55 0.69
N LYS A 71 0.98 -23.16 1.97
CA LYS A 71 0.69 -21.79 2.41
C LYS A 71 1.62 -20.75 1.80
N VAL A 72 2.92 -21.05 1.71
CA VAL A 72 3.89 -20.15 1.05
C VAL A 72 3.53 -19.96 -0.42
N LEU A 73 3.19 -21.03 -1.13
CA LEU A 73 2.83 -20.97 -2.55
C LEU A 73 1.54 -20.15 -2.77
N ILE A 74 0.50 -20.36 -1.94
CA ILE A 74 -0.72 -19.54 -2.00
C ILE A 74 -0.39 -18.07 -1.75
N ASN A 75 0.34 -17.77 -0.67
CA ASN A 75 0.71 -16.40 -0.33
C ASN A 75 1.48 -15.71 -1.48
N SER A 76 2.48 -16.39 -2.03
CA SER A 76 3.32 -15.85 -3.09
C SER A 76 2.55 -15.68 -4.40
N SER A 77 1.61 -16.59 -4.71
CA SER A 77 0.74 -16.48 -5.88
C SER A 77 -0.19 -15.27 -5.77
N ILE A 78 -0.81 -15.05 -4.60
CA ILE A 78 -1.64 -13.87 -4.36
C ILE A 78 -0.79 -12.59 -4.40
N ALA A 79 0.44 -12.63 -3.88
CA ALA A 79 1.38 -11.52 -3.94
C ALA A 79 1.78 -11.18 -5.38
N PHE A 80 2.02 -12.19 -6.22
CA PHE A 80 2.31 -12.03 -7.64
C PHE A 80 1.14 -11.35 -8.37
N ILE A 81 -0.08 -11.86 -8.18
CA ILE A 81 -1.30 -11.28 -8.77
C ILE A 81 -1.48 -9.83 -8.28
N SER A 82 -1.32 -9.59 -6.98
CA SER A 82 -1.46 -8.24 -6.40
C SER A 82 -0.42 -7.28 -6.95
N GLY A 83 0.85 -7.70 -7.01
CA GLY A 83 1.94 -6.92 -7.62
C GLY A 83 1.69 -6.63 -9.09
N TYR A 84 1.23 -7.63 -9.84
CA TYR A 84 0.82 -7.46 -11.24
C TYR A 84 -0.31 -6.44 -11.39
N LEU A 85 -1.35 -6.51 -10.56
CA LEU A 85 -2.44 -5.54 -10.60
C LEU A 85 -1.92 -4.13 -10.28
N LEU A 86 -1.11 -3.96 -9.24
CA LEU A 86 -0.52 -2.66 -8.90
C LEU A 86 0.28 -2.07 -10.07
N TRP A 87 1.06 -2.90 -10.76
CA TRP A 87 1.75 -2.48 -11.98
C TRP A 87 0.79 -2.15 -13.14
N TYR A 88 -0.17 -3.04 -13.43
CA TYR A 88 -1.15 -2.88 -14.50
C TYR A 88 -1.97 -1.58 -14.36
N PHE A 89 -2.25 -1.16 -13.12
CA PHE A 89 -2.94 0.10 -12.83
C PHE A 89 -2.01 1.31 -12.71
N ASN A 90 -0.72 1.19 -13.09
CA ASN A 90 0.31 2.23 -12.96
C ASN A 90 0.45 2.77 -11.53
N LEU A 91 0.24 1.93 -10.51
CA LEU A 91 0.49 2.30 -9.10
C LEU A 91 1.95 2.06 -8.74
N TRP A 92 2.57 1.01 -9.29
CA TRP A 92 3.97 0.65 -9.08
C TRP A 92 4.72 0.47 -10.40
N SER A 93 6.04 0.59 -10.33
CA SER A 93 6.91 0.16 -11.42
C SER A 93 6.90 -1.36 -11.54
N ALA A 94 7.19 -1.88 -12.74
CA ALA A 94 7.30 -3.33 -12.94
C ALA A 94 8.41 -3.96 -12.09
N GLY A 95 9.47 -3.20 -11.76
CA GLY A 95 10.56 -3.64 -10.90
C GLY A 95 10.09 -3.91 -9.48
N ASP A 96 9.36 -2.95 -8.91
CA ASP A 96 8.84 -3.04 -7.53
C ASP A 96 7.84 -4.17 -7.35
N ALA A 97 6.95 -4.36 -8.34
CA ALA A 97 5.99 -5.46 -8.35
C ALA A 97 6.68 -6.84 -8.33
N LYS A 98 7.75 -7.01 -9.13
CA LYS A 98 8.54 -8.23 -9.14
C LYS A 98 9.33 -8.41 -7.83
N LEU A 99 9.90 -7.34 -7.29
CA LEU A 99 10.64 -7.37 -6.03
C LEU A 99 9.73 -7.74 -4.85
N PHE A 100 8.50 -7.20 -4.81
CA PHE A 100 7.48 -7.56 -3.84
C PHE A 100 7.17 -9.06 -3.85
N PHE A 101 7.02 -9.64 -5.04
CA PHE A 101 6.82 -11.08 -5.20
C PHE A 101 8.02 -11.89 -4.69
N VAL A 102 9.25 -11.46 -4.98
CA VAL A 102 10.46 -12.14 -4.49
C VAL A 102 10.53 -12.08 -2.96
N PHE A 103 10.24 -10.94 -2.35
CA PHE A 103 10.24 -10.82 -0.89
C PHE A 103 9.10 -11.58 -0.22
N SER A 104 7.92 -11.67 -0.84
CA SER A 104 6.82 -12.47 -0.29
C SER A 104 7.14 -13.96 -0.28
N LEU A 105 7.95 -14.43 -1.23
CA LEU A 105 8.43 -15.81 -1.34
C LEU A 105 9.60 -16.10 -0.38
N LEU A 106 10.56 -15.17 -0.28
CA LEU A 106 11.74 -15.30 0.58
C LEU A 106 11.43 -15.12 2.07
N LEU A 107 10.47 -14.25 2.44
CA LEU A 107 10.22 -13.95 3.86
C LEU A 107 9.44 -15.09 4.55
N PRO A 108 10.00 -15.76 5.58
CA PRO A 108 9.33 -16.86 6.24
C PRO A 108 7.98 -16.49 6.87
N LEU A 109 6.99 -17.38 6.80
CA LEU A 109 5.61 -17.07 7.21
C LEU A 109 5.46 -16.67 8.68
N LYS A 110 6.39 -17.11 9.53
CA LYS A 110 6.39 -16.76 10.96
C LYS A 110 6.52 -15.25 11.23
N TYR A 111 7.04 -14.47 10.28
CA TYR A 111 7.12 -13.01 10.41
C TYR A 111 5.78 -12.32 10.07
N TYR A 112 4.80 -13.07 9.59
CA TYR A 112 3.44 -12.58 9.33
C TYR A 112 2.42 -13.08 10.36
N TRP A 113 2.83 -13.51 11.56
CA TRP A 113 1.90 -14.17 12.49
C TRP A 113 0.72 -13.29 12.92
N LYS A 114 0.89 -11.96 13.00
CA LYS A 114 -0.20 -11.00 13.24
C LYS A 114 -0.94 -10.56 11.97
N SER A 115 -0.81 -11.28 10.86
CA SER A 115 -1.54 -10.93 9.65
C SER A 115 -3.03 -11.23 9.84
N THR A 116 -3.87 -10.26 9.48
CA THR A 116 -5.33 -10.37 9.55
C THR A 116 -5.89 -11.24 8.41
N LEU A 117 -5.12 -11.46 7.33
CA LEU A 117 -5.56 -12.24 6.17
C LEU A 117 -5.04 -13.68 6.21
N PRO A 118 -5.92 -14.70 6.19
CA PRO A 118 -5.50 -16.10 6.38
C PRO A 118 -4.68 -16.69 5.21
N TYR A 119 -4.80 -16.10 4.02
CA TYR A 119 -4.13 -16.60 2.81
C TYR A 119 -3.16 -15.59 2.18
N PHE A 120 -3.24 -14.31 2.55
CA PHE A 120 -2.43 -13.24 1.97
C PHE A 120 -1.57 -12.56 3.05
N TYR A 121 -0.66 -13.34 3.62
CA TYR A 121 0.26 -12.91 4.67
C TYR A 121 1.12 -11.71 4.26
N SER A 122 1.62 -11.68 3.02
CA SER A 122 2.45 -10.58 2.50
C SER A 122 1.69 -9.27 2.28
N PHE A 123 0.39 -9.24 2.50
CA PHE A 123 -0.33 -7.98 2.63
C PHE A 123 0.21 -7.13 3.79
N THR A 124 0.68 -7.75 4.86
CA THR A 124 1.39 -7.08 5.95
C THR A 124 2.63 -6.33 5.46
N LEU A 125 3.43 -6.95 4.59
CA LEU A 125 4.60 -6.32 3.96
C LEU A 125 4.19 -5.11 3.13
N LEU A 126 3.09 -5.25 2.37
CA LEU A 126 2.54 -4.17 1.55
C LEU A 126 2.13 -2.97 2.42
N ILE A 127 1.37 -3.19 3.50
CA ILE A 127 0.98 -2.13 4.44
C ILE A 127 2.21 -1.44 5.01
N ASN A 128 3.17 -2.21 5.54
CA ASN A 128 4.35 -1.64 6.18
C ASN A 128 5.19 -0.81 5.20
N THR A 129 5.28 -1.24 3.94
CA THR A 129 5.92 -0.49 2.85
C THR A 129 5.21 0.84 2.60
N PHE A 130 3.89 0.83 2.45
CA PHE A 130 3.11 2.04 2.20
C PHE A 130 3.13 3.00 3.38
N VAL A 131 2.99 2.49 4.62
CA VAL A 131 3.09 3.33 5.84
C VAL A 131 4.42 4.03 5.87
N LEU A 132 5.53 3.31 5.64
CA LEU A 132 6.86 3.90 5.67
C LEU A 132 7.08 4.94 4.55
N ALA A 133 6.65 4.63 3.32
CA ALA A 133 6.71 5.58 2.21
C ALA A 133 5.86 6.84 2.49
N LEU A 134 4.65 6.68 3.03
CA LEU A 134 3.78 7.79 3.41
C LEU A 134 4.36 8.63 4.55
N SER A 135 4.95 7.99 5.57
CA SER A 135 5.64 8.70 6.65
C SER A 135 6.82 9.54 6.13
N PHE A 136 7.60 9.02 5.19
CA PHE A 136 8.67 9.78 4.57
C PHE A 136 8.13 11.00 3.80
N LEU A 137 7.11 10.81 2.96
CA LEU A 137 6.49 11.91 2.22
C LEU A 137 5.87 12.96 3.16
N LEU A 138 5.24 12.54 4.27
CA LEU A 138 4.75 13.43 5.33
C LEU A 138 5.90 14.28 5.89
N ILE A 139 7.03 13.67 6.23
CA ILE A 139 8.19 14.38 6.78
C ILE A 139 8.77 15.36 5.75
N GLN A 140 8.95 14.93 4.51
CA GLN A 140 9.46 15.80 3.43
C GLN A 140 8.56 17.03 3.27
N ASN A 141 7.24 16.84 3.36
CA ASN A 141 6.28 17.91 3.23
C ASN A 141 6.21 18.84 4.44
N LEU A 142 6.36 18.32 5.65
CA LEU A 142 6.50 19.17 6.84
C LEU A 142 7.76 20.04 6.76
N LEU A 143 8.85 19.49 6.22
CA LEU A 143 10.10 20.23 6.01
C LEU A 143 9.98 21.31 4.92
N SER A 144 9.28 21.03 3.82
CA SER A 144 9.03 22.02 2.77
C SER A 144 8.07 23.12 3.23
N LEU A 145 7.01 22.77 3.98
CA LEU A 145 6.14 23.74 4.66
C LEU A 145 6.92 24.65 5.59
N ARG A 146 7.85 24.11 6.38
CA ARG A 146 8.72 24.91 7.25
C ARG A 146 9.55 25.92 6.44
N LYS A 147 10.14 25.51 5.32
CA LYS A 147 10.90 26.43 4.45
C LYS A 147 10.02 27.54 3.89
N LEU A 148 8.81 27.17 3.45
CA LEU A 148 7.81 28.12 2.96
C LEU A 148 7.43 29.13 4.05
N ILE A 149 7.05 28.68 5.25
CA ILE A 149 6.73 29.55 6.40
C ILE A 149 7.91 30.48 6.74
N LEU A 150 9.14 29.95 6.77
CA LEU A 150 10.34 30.77 7.03
C LEU A 150 10.59 31.81 5.93
N SER A 151 10.34 31.47 4.66
CA SER A 151 10.44 32.45 3.57
C SER A 151 9.38 33.54 3.67
N PHE A 152 8.15 33.18 4.07
CA PHE A 152 7.07 34.14 4.33
C PHE A 152 7.41 35.09 5.50
N LEU A 153 7.99 34.56 6.58
CA LEU A 153 8.40 35.38 7.73
C LEU A 153 9.57 36.31 7.41
N LYS A 154 10.46 35.94 6.48
CA LYS A 154 11.61 36.76 6.05
C LYS A 154 11.27 37.77 4.95
N SER A 155 10.26 37.51 4.14
CA SER A 155 9.88 38.42 3.05
C SER A 155 9.17 39.66 3.61
N THR A 156 9.76 40.85 3.42
CA THR A 156 9.16 42.13 3.79
C THR A 156 7.91 42.46 2.97
N ASN A 157 7.77 41.89 1.77
CA ASN A 157 6.64 42.12 0.85
C ASN A 157 5.64 40.95 0.84
N LEU A 158 4.82 40.86 1.90
CA LEU A 158 3.72 39.89 2.05
C LEU A 158 2.79 39.83 0.83
N GLU A 159 2.61 40.94 0.12
CA GLU A 159 1.74 41.01 -1.06
C GLU A 159 2.23 40.14 -2.22
N THR A 160 3.53 40.06 -2.44
CA THR A 160 4.12 39.28 -3.55
C THR A 160 3.89 37.79 -3.35
N VAL A 161 4.06 37.32 -2.11
CA VAL A 161 3.88 35.91 -1.76
C VAL A 161 2.40 35.53 -1.72
N LYS A 162 1.52 36.44 -1.27
CA LYS A 162 0.07 36.24 -1.36
C LYS A 162 -0.38 36.14 -2.82
N LYS A 163 0.17 36.97 -3.72
CA LYS A 163 -0.11 36.90 -5.16
C LYS A 163 0.38 35.59 -5.79
N SER A 164 1.58 35.12 -5.48
CA SER A 164 2.09 33.86 -6.03
C SER A 164 1.29 32.65 -5.54
N PHE A 165 0.96 32.60 -4.25
CA PHE A 165 0.15 31.52 -3.67
C PHE A 165 -1.27 31.50 -4.25
N THR A 166 -1.92 32.67 -4.35
CA THR A 166 -3.27 32.76 -4.93
C THR A 166 -3.29 32.46 -6.43
N GLN A 167 -2.25 32.83 -7.18
CA GLN A 167 -2.14 32.46 -8.60
C GLN A 167 -1.95 30.96 -8.78
N HIS A 168 -1.08 30.32 -7.98
CA HIS A 168 -0.90 28.87 -8.04
C HIS A 168 -2.20 28.14 -7.66
N PHE A 169 -2.86 28.58 -6.59
CA PHE A 169 -4.15 28.03 -6.17
C PHE A 169 -5.22 28.19 -7.23
N LYS A 170 -5.39 29.40 -7.80
CA LYS A 170 -6.39 29.65 -8.85
C LYS A 170 -6.11 28.87 -10.14
N LYS A 171 -4.85 28.53 -10.42
CA LYS A 171 -4.51 27.73 -11.60
C LYS A 171 -4.90 26.26 -11.42
N ASN A 172 -4.70 25.72 -10.21
CA ASN A 172 -4.81 24.27 -9.96
C ASN A 172 -6.04 23.85 -9.14
N TYR A 173 -6.88 24.78 -8.67
CA TYR A 173 -8.00 24.44 -7.77
C TYR A 173 -8.99 23.43 -8.35
N ILE A 174 -9.21 23.43 -9.66
CA ILE A 174 -10.11 22.48 -10.33
C ILE A 174 -9.53 21.07 -10.24
N GLU A 175 -8.22 20.91 -10.43
CA GLU A 175 -7.54 19.62 -10.32
C GLU A 175 -7.58 19.12 -8.88
N TYR A 176 -7.31 20.00 -7.91
CA TYR A 176 -7.40 19.64 -6.49
C TYR A 176 -8.82 19.27 -6.06
N LEU A 177 -9.85 19.97 -6.57
CA LEU A 177 -11.24 19.60 -6.32
C LEU A 177 -11.60 18.26 -6.96
N LYS A 178 -11.10 17.97 -8.16
CA LYS A 178 -11.29 16.66 -8.81
C LYS A 178 -10.62 15.55 -8.01
N GLU A 179 -9.38 15.72 -7.59
CA GLU A 179 -8.64 14.72 -6.82
C GLU A 179 -9.22 14.53 -5.42
N GLY A 180 -9.51 15.62 -4.71
CA GLY A 180 -10.17 15.61 -3.41
C GLY A 180 -11.58 15.00 -3.46
N GLY A 181 -12.39 15.43 -4.42
CA GLY A 181 -13.71 14.86 -4.68
C GLY A 181 -13.63 13.39 -5.05
N SER A 182 -12.58 12.97 -5.75
CA SER A 182 -12.33 11.57 -6.06
C SER A 182 -12.11 10.77 -4.78
N PHE A 183 -11.20 11.25 -3.93
CA PHE A 183 -10.86 10.62 -2.66
C PHE A 183 -12.07 10.53 -1.73
N LEU A 184 -12.84 11.61 -1.63
CA LEU A 184 -14.10 11.67 -0.90
C LEU A 184 -15.06 10.57 -1.37
N LEU A 185 -15.29 10.49 -2.68
CA LEU A 185 -16.16 9.47 -3.27
C LEU A 185 -15.61 8.06 -3.02
N ILE A 186 -14.30 7.82 -3.19
CA ILE A 186 -13.66 6.54 -2.82
C ILE A 186 -14.03 6.18 -1.39
N PHE A 187 -13.76 7.10 -0.48
CA PHE A 187 -13.81 6.83 0.94
C PHE A 187 -15.24 6.61 1.43
N THR A 188 -16.21 7.36 0.90
CA THR A 188 -17.62 7.15 1.26
C THR A 188 -18.14 5.82 0.72
N ILE A 189 -17.84 5.46 -0.54
CA ILE A 189 -18.22 4.14 -1.08
C ILE A 189 -17.58 3.03 -0.24
N PHE A 190 -16.30 3.19 0.14
CA PHE A 190 -15.61 2.22 0.98
C PHE A 190 -16.33 2.03 2.31
N GLN A 191 -16.66 3.12 2.99
CA GLN A 191 -17.30 3.11 4.30
C GLN A 191 -18.70 2.51 4.24
N LEU A 192 -19.44 2.72 3.15
CA LEU A 192 -20.77 2.13 2.94
C LEU A 192 -20.69 0.62 2.70
N ILE A 193 -19.74 0.19 1.87
CA ILE A 193 -19.45 -1.23 1.69
C ILE A 193 -19.02 -1.83 3.04
N TRP A 194 -18.16 -1.13 3.78
CA TRP A 194 -17.68 -1.57 5.07
C TRP A 194 -18.78 -1.62 6.13
N SER A 195 -19.73 -0.69 6.15
CA SER A 195 -20.81 -0.69 7.15
C SER A 195 -21.79 -1.84 6.95
N GLU A 196 -22.08 -2.19 5.69
CA GLU A 196 -23.02 -3.27 5.37
C GLU A 196 -22.35 -4.65 5.39
N PHE A 197 -21.15 -4.77 4.81
CA PHE A 197 -20.44 -6.04 4.73
C PHE A 197 -19.48 -6.30 5.89
N GLY A 198 -19.15 -5.26 6.66
CA GLY A 198 -18.24 -5.33 7.80
C GLY A 198 -18.72 -6.35 8.82
N ASN A 199 -19.99 -6.34 9.22
CA ASN A 199 -20.48 -7.32 10.20
C ASN A 199 -20.39 -8.79 9.72
N LEU A 200 -20.43 -9.03 8.41
CA LEU A 200 -20.32 -10.38 7.83
C LEU A 200 -18.86 -10.83 7.61
N THR A 201 -17.89 -9.90 7.67
CA THR A 201 -16.50 -10.15 7.23
C THR A 201 -15.40 -9.47 8.06
N ALA A 202 -15.78 -8.83 9.18
CA ALA A 202 -15.05 -7.77 9.89
C ALA A 202 -13.60 -8.10 10.25
N GLU A 203 -13.30 -9.34 10.65
CA GLU A 203 -11.98 -9.63 11.20
C GLU A 203 -10.97 -10.15 10.18
N LYS A 204 -11.41 -10.77 9.07
CA LYS A 204 -10.51 -11.59 8.23
C LYS A 204 -10.42 -11.23 6.75
N LYS A 205 -11.35 -10.44 6.21
CA LYS A 205 -11.36 -10.12 4.76
C LYS A 205 -11.22 -8.63 4.44
N GLY A 206 -11.41 -7.76 5.42
CA GLY A 206 -11.46 -6.31 5.19
C GLY A 206 -10.27 -5.70 4.44
N PRO A 207 -9.03 -6.08 4.73
CA PRO A 207 -7.91 -5.52 4.00
C PRO A 207 -7.81 -5.97 2.54
N LEU A 208 -8.29 -7.17 2.20
CA LEU A 208 -8.37 -7.64 0.81
C LEU A 208 -9.47 -6.89 0.06
N VAL A 209 -10.63 -6.68 0.70
CA VAL A 209 -11.70 -5.84 0.16
C VAL A 209 -11.18 -4.43 -0.10
N PHE A 210 -10.44 -3.84 0.84
CA PHE A 210 -9.83 -2.52 0.67
C PHE A 210 -8.84 -2.46 -0.51
N LEU A 211 -7.99 -3.47 -0.70
CA LEU A 211 -7.05 -3.50 -1.82
C LEU A 211 -7.76 -3.66 -3.18
N LEU A 212 -8.71 -4.59 -3.29
CA LEU A 212 -9.53 -4.74 -4.50
C LEU A 212 -10.30 -3.45 -4.80
N PHE A 213 -10.80 -2.81 -3.75
CA PHE A 213 -11.50 -1.55 -3.82
C PHE A 213 -10.61 -0.43 -4.36
N LEU A 214 -9.42 -0.20 -3.79
CA LEU A 214 -8.47 0.80 -4.29
C LEU A 214 -8.14 0.59 -5.79
N ILE A 215 -7.95 -0.67 -6.19
CA ILE A 215 -7.61 -1.05 -7.56
C ILE A 215 -8.74 -0.75 -8.55
N ILE A 216 -9.94 -1.28 -8.28
CA ILE A 216 -11.12 -1.09 -9.15
C ILE A 216 -11.43 0.39 -9.26
N LEU A 217 -11.32 1.09 -8.13
CA LEU A 217 -11.84 2.42 -8.02
C LEU A 217 -10.94 3.45 -8.70
N ARG A 218 -9.61 3.26 -8.77
CA ARG A 218 -8.75 4.13 -9.61
C ARG A 218 -9.19 4.14 -11.08
N LYS A 219 -9.49 2.97 -11.66
CA LYS A 219 -9.95 2.88 -13.06
C LYS A 219 -11.35 3.48 -13.22
N MET A 220 -12.26 3.20 -12.28
CA MET A 220 -13.59 3.79 -12.30
C MET A 220 -13.54 5.31 -12.17
N LEU A 221 -12.71 5.87 -11.29
CA LEU A 221 -12.59 7.32 -11.13
C LEU A 221 -12.12 7.98 -12.42
N LYS A 222 -11.11 7.44 -13.11
CA LYS A 222 -10.70 8.01 -14.40
C LYS A 222 -11.84 8.09 -15.40
N LEU A 223 -12.75 7.11 -15.40
CA LEU A 223 -13.94 7.10 -16.25
C LEU A 223 -15.01 8.09 -15.74
N ILE A 224 -15.26 8.12 -14.44
CA ILE A 224 -16.24 9.01 -13.79
C ILE A 224 -15.85 10.48 -13.97
N PHE A 225 -14.58 10.83 -13.74
CA PHE A 225 -14.10 12.22 -13.90
C PHE A 225 -13.99 12.68 -15.34
N LYS A 226 -14.00 11.76 -16.31
CA LYS A 226 -14.11 12.12 -17.73
C LYS A 226 -15.50 12.68 -18.07
N ASN A 227 -16.53 12.34 -17.29
CA ASN A 227 -17.91 12.74 -17.55
C ASN A 227 -18.59 13.31 -16.29
N ILE A 228 -18.67 14.64 -16.19
CA ILE A 228 -19.27 15.34 -15.04
C ILE A 228 -20.70 14.86 -14.73
N TRP A 229 -21.49 14.50 -15.76
CA TRP A 229 -22.85 13.99 -15.60
C TRP A 229 -22.89 12.64 -14.90
N LEU A 230 -21.92 11.78 -15.19
CA LEU A 230 -21.80 10.47 -14.56
C LEU A 230 -21.44 10.62 -13.08
N LEU A 231 -20.59 11.60 -12.75
CA LEU A 231 -20.29 11.95 -11.37
C LEU A 231 -21.55 12.45 -10.64
N ILE A 232 -22.30 13.39 -11.24
CA ILE A 232 -23.56 13.89 -10.67
C ILE A 232 -24.54 12.73 -10.43
N LEU A 233 -24.73 11.86 -11.43
CA LEU A 233 -25.62 10.71 -11.34
C LEU A 233 -25.20 9.73 -10.24
N ILE A 234 -23.91 9.40 -10.13
CA ILE A 234 -23.39 8.56 -9.04
C ILE A 234 -23.64 9.23 -7.69
N THR A 235 -23.36 10.53 -7.55
CA THR A 235 -23.60 11.24 -6.29
C THR A 235 -25.09 11.25 -5.91
N LEU A 236 -26.00 11.39 -6.87
CA LEU A 236 -27.44 11.33 -6.63
C LEU A 236 -27.90 9.92 -6.23
N ILE A 237 -27.39 8.87 -6.88
CA ILE A 237 -27.66 7.48 -6.50
C ILE A 237 -27.17 7.22 -5.07
N PHE A 238 -25.96 7.67 -4.74
CA PHE A 238 -25.41 7.54 -3.39
C PHE A 238 -26.23 8.29 -2.36
N LEU A 239 -26.69 9.49 -2.69
CA LEU A 239 -27.55 10.28 -1.81
C LEU A 239 -28.92 9.61 -1.61
N GLY A 240 -29.48 8.98 -2.65
CA GLY A 240 -30.70 8.18 -2.56
C GLY A 240 -30.54 6.95 -1.66
N ILE A 241 -29.45 6.18 -1.85
CA ILE A 241 -29.12 5.03 -0.98
C ILE A 241 -28.90 5.51 0.46
N PHE A 242 -28.21 6.63 0.65
CA PHE A 242 -27.96 7.24 1.96
C PHE A 242 -29.28 7.58 2.67
N LEU A 243 -30.21 8.26 1.99
CA LEU A 243 -31.52 8.60 2.56
C LEU A 243 -32.34 7.35 2.89
N PHE A 244 -32.27 6.32 2.05
CA PHE A 244 -32.97 5.05 2.29
C PHE A 244 -32.41 4.31 3.53
N LEU A 245 -31.09 4.20 3.65
CA LEU A 245 -30.44 3.52 4.78
C LEU A 245 -30.53 4.29 6.10
N ASN A 246 -30.58 5.63 6.05
CA ASN A 246 -30.69 6.47 7.25
C ASN A 246 -31.99 6.22 8.03
N ASN A 247 -33.05 5.74 7.36
CA ASN A 247 -34.29 5.33 8.04
C ASN A 247 -34.12 4.10 8.93
N PHE A 248 -33.02 3.33 8.80
CA PHE A 248 -32.87 2.04 9.45
C PHE A 248 -31.88 1.99 10.62
N LYS A 249 -30.90 2.91 10.73
CA LYS A 249 -29.87 2.83 11.80
C LYS A 249 -29.32 4.20 12.25
N GLN A 250 -29.52 4.57 13.52
CA GLN A 250 -28.92 5.77 14.13
C GLN A 250 -27.37 5.82 14.01
N ASN A 251 -26.69 4.68 14.01
CA ASN A 251 -25.24 4.60 13.89
C ASN A 251 -24.72 4.97 12.49
N PHE A 252 -25.57 4.94 11.47
CA PHE A 252 -25.19 5.24 10.10
C PHE A 252 -24.79 6.72 9.93
N PHE A 253 -25.57 7.64 10.49
CA PHE A 253 -25.30 9.08 10.39
C PHE A 253 -23.96 9.45 11.05
N TYR A 254 -23.66 8.85 12.21
CA TYR A 254 -22.37 9.03 12.88
C TYR A 254 -21.22 8.54 11.99
N ASN A 255 -21.33 7.35 11.40
CA ASN A 255 -20.31 6.79 10.52
C ASN A 255 -20.11 7.64 9.26
N VAL A 256 -21.19 8.16 8.67
CA VAL A 256 -21.09 9.04 7.50
C VAL A 256 -20.48 10.39 7.87
N LEU A 257 -20.89 11.03 8.97
CA LEU A 257 -20.26 12.26 9.43
C LEU A 257 -18.78 12.07 9.76
N PHE A 258 -18.44 10.97 10.43
CA PHE A 258 -17.05 10.60 10.69
C PHE A 258 -16.29 10.40 9.38
N SER A 259 -16.91 9.75 8.39
CA SER A 259 -16.32 9.54 7.08
C SER A 259 -16.10 10.85 6.31
N LEU A 260 -17.04 11.79 6.38
CA LEU A 260 -16.93 13.11 5.77
C LEU A 260 -15.83 13.94 6.44
N LYS A 261 -15.77 13.94 7.78
CA LYS A 261 -14.70 14.64 8.52
C LYS A 261 -13.32 14.10 8.17
N THR A 262 -13.17 12.77 8.16
CA THR A 262 -11.89 12.12 7.83
C THR A 262 -11.51 12.34 6.37
N SER A 263 -12.44 12.26 5.43
CA SER A 263 -12.17 12.49 4.01
C SER A 263 -11.89 13.97 3.67
N ILE A 264 -12.56 14.93 4.31
CA ILE A 264 -12.19 16.36 4.21
C ILE A 264 -10.77 16.56 4.73
N PHE A 265 -10.44 15.96 5.88
CA PHE A 265 -9.09 16.02 6.45
C PHE A 265 -8.04 15.42 5.50
N TYR A 266 -8.29 14.24 4.92
CA TYR A 266 -7.40 13.63 3.94
C TYR A 266 -7.31 14.42 2.63
N THR A 267 -8.40 15.05 2.18
CA THR A 267 -8.38 15.93 1.00
C THR A 267 -7.52 17.15 1.27
N PHE A 268 -7.63 17.74 2.45
CA PHE A 268 -6.80 18.85 2.88
C PHE A 268 -5.33 18.47 2.99
N LEU A 269 -5.04 17.30 3.60
CA LEU A 269 -3.69 16.74 3.60
C LEU A 269 -3.20 16.57 2.17
N PHE A 270 -3.95 15.85 1.33
CA PHE A 270 -3.57 15.59 -0.05
C PHE A 270 -3.34 16.87 -0.86
N PHE A 271 -4.13 17.91 -0.64
CA PHE A 271 -3.92 19.25 -1.21
C PHE A 271 -2.58 19.87 -0.77
N ILE A 272 -2.24 19.77 0.52
CA ILE A 272 -0.92 20.16 1.02
C ILE A 272 0.17 19.31 0.34
N PHE A 273 -0.05 18.01 0.19
CA PHE A 273 0.89 17.10 -0.47
C PHE A 273 1.16 17.47 -1.93
N SER A 274 0.09 17.61 -2.73
CA SER A 274 0.19 17.82 -4.17
C SER A 274 0.78 19.18 -4.51
N SER A 275 0.43 20.22 -3.76
CA SER A 275 1.01 21.56 -3.94
C SER A 275 2.52 21.58 -3.67
N LEU A 276 3.00 20.86 -2.66
CA LEU A 276 4.43 20.79 -2.32
C LEU A 276 5.21 19.92 -3.31
N LEU A 277 4.62 18.82 -3.80
CA LEU A 277 5.25 17.91 -4.75
C LEU A 277 5.34 18.50 -6.17
N SER A 278 4.40 19.35 -6.58
CA SER A 278 4.37 19.94 -7.92
C SER A 278 5.57 20.85 -8.27
N GLY A 279 6.39 21.22 -7.27
CA GLY A 279 7.57 22.07 -7.45
C GLY A 279 8.90 21.33 -7.61
N GLU A 280 8.96 20.03 -7.27
CA GLU A 280 10.16 19.22 -7.51
C GLU A 280 9.96 18.44 -8.81
N GLU A 281 10.80 18.69 -9.83
CA GLU A 281 10.88 17.84 -11.02
C GLU A 281 10.83 16.37 -10.58
N GLU A 282 9.93 15.56 -11.17
CA GLU A 282 9.60 14.17 -10.79
C GLU A 282 10.85 13.28 -10.63
N LYS A 283 11.60 13.48 -9.54
CA LYS A 283 12.67 12.60 -9.14
C LYS A 283 11.97 11.36 -8.68
N LYS A 284 12.03 10.33 -9.52
CA LYS A 284 11.53 8.99 -9.19
C LYS A 284 12.09 8.61 -7.84
N HIS A 285 11.25 8.62 -6.81
CA HIS A 285 11.65 8.17 -5.50
C HIS A 285 11.95 6.67 -5.59
N PRO A 286 13.14 6.23 -5.13
CA PRO A 286 13.54 4.83 -5.24
C PRO A 286 12.64 4.00 -4.34
N PHE A 287 11.66 3.32 -4.92
CA PHE A 287 10.64 2.62 -4.14
C PHE A 287 11.20 1.33 -3.51
N ALA A 288 12.29 0.77 -4.07
CA ALA A 288 12.95 -0.41 -3.53
C ALA A 288 13.39 -0.24 -2.07
N ILE A 289 13.83 0.96 -1.68
CA ILE A 289 14.27 1.22 -0.30
C ILE A 289 13.11 1.15 0.69
N TRP A 290 11.94 1.62 0.29
CA TRP A 290 10.72 1.58 1.10
C TRP A 290 10.21 0.17 1.25
N LEU A 291 10.26 -0.59 0.16
CA LEU A 291 9.85 -1.98 0.14
C LEU A 291 10.78 -2.84 0.99
N PHE A 292 12.10 -2.60 0.94
CA PHE A 292 13.06 -3.25 1.83
C PHE A 292 12.88 -2.82 3.30
N GLY A 293 12.66 -1.52 3.57
CA GLY A 293 12.30 -1.02 4.89
C GLY A 293 11.03 -1.67 5.44
N GLY A 294 10.04 -1.89 4.59
CA GLY A 294 8.82 -2.65 4.90
C GLY A 294 9.12 -4.09 5.33
N VAL A 295 10.10 -4.75 4.72
CA VAL A 295 10.56 -6.09 5.15
C VAL A 295 11.17 -6.04 6.54
N LEU A 296 12.07 -5.08 6.81
CA LEU A 296 12.73 -4.93 8.11
C LEU A 296 11.70 -4.74 9.23
N ILE A 297 10.71 -3.88 8.99
CA ILE A 297 9.62 -3.62 9.92
C ILE A 297 8.77 -4.86 10.12
N THR A 298 8.46 -5.60 9.04
CA THR A 298 7.71 -6.86 9.14
C THR A 298 8.47 -7.89 9.97
N ILE A 299 9.80 -8.00 9.81
CA ILE A 299 10.65 -8.88 10.62
C ILE A 299 10.62 -8.46 12.10
N PHE A 300 10.78 -7.17 12.37
CA PHE A 300 10.87 -6.61 13.72
C PHE A 300 9.55 -6.73 14.48
N LEU A 301 8.44 -6.30 13.87
CA LEU A 301 7.10 -6.37 14.48
C LEU A 301 6.51 -7.77 14.46
N LYS A 302 7.03 -8.65 13.59
CA LYS A 302 6.43 -9.93 13.23
C LYS A 302 4.95 -9.76 12.81
N GLY A 303 4.63 -8.66 12.14
CA GLY A 303 3.26 -8.20 11.91
C GLY A 303 3.20 -6.87 11.16
N SER A 304 2.00 -6.30 11.07
CA SER A 304 1.77 -4.97 10.48
C SER A 304 1.81 -3.88 11.54
N PHE A 305 2.11 -2.64 11.14
CA PHE A 305 1.89 -1.47 12.00
C PHE A 305 0.46 -1.40 12.55
N LEU A 306 -0.53 -1.79 11.73
CA LEU A 306 -1.92 -1.83 12.14
C LEU A 306 -2.19 -2.80 13.29
N SER A 307 -1.32 -3.80 13.50
CA SER A 307 -1.47 -4.72 14.63
C SER A 307 -0.98 -4.16 15.97
N LEU A 308 -0.44 -2.94 15.99
CA LEU A 308 -0.05 -2.21 17.20
C LEU A 308 -1.12 -1.21 17.65
N ILE A 309 -2.06 -0.86 16.77
CA ILE A 309 -3.15 0.11 17.01
C ILE A 309 -4.41 -0.68 17.32
#